data_AF-A0A1I1RXT5-F1
#
_entry.id   AF-A0A1I1RXT5-F1
#
_cell.length_a   1.000
_cell.length_b   1.000
_cell.length_c   1.000
_cell.angle_alpha   90.00
_cell.angle_beta   90.00
_cell.angle_gamma   90.00
#
_symmetry.space_group_name_H-M   'P 1'
#
loop_
_entity.id
_entity.type
_entity.pdbx_description
1 polymer ?
#
loop_
_entity_poly.entity_id
_entity_poly.type
_entity_poly.pdbx_seq_one_letter_code
_entity_poly.pdbx_strand_id
1 'polypeptide(L)'
;MNYGEGTYFADYFQPDMHIAHGWELALKGELTTEQKAWFKQLAEHELEEARLMQSGLPYRDVNAIEDGRPTGNPPGAHDSAPEPPGDFPDFIPDIGW
;
A
#
# COMPACT_ATOMS: atom_id res chain seq x y z
N MET A 1 -12.81 11.98 -16.08
CA MET A 1 -12.02 12.32 -14.88
C MET A 1 -10.65 12.76 -15.35
N ASN A 2 -10.17 13.92 -14.91
CA ASN A 2 -8.83 14.42 -15.25
C ASN A 2 -7.82 13.81 -14.27
N TYR A 3 -6.90 12.99 -14.77
CA TYR A 3 -5.86 12.29 -14.00
C TYR A 3 -4.67 13.19 -13.59
N GLY A 4 -4.91 14.43 -13.14
CA GLY A 4 -3.85 15.45 -13.06
C GLY A 4 -3.79 16.36 -11.84
N GLU A 5 -4.60 16.11 -10.81
CA GLU A 5 -4.66 16.99 -9.61
C GLU A 5 -4.46 16.23 -8.29
N GLY A 6 -3.73 15.11 -8.35
CA GLY A 6 -3.28 14.43 -7.14
C GLY A 6 -2.25 15.28 -6.39
N THR A 7 -2.40 15.39 -5.07
CA THR A 7 -1.31 15.82 -4.20
C THR A 7 -0.50 14.58 -3.82
N TYR A 8 0.76 14.74 -3.42
CA TYR A 8 1.59 13.66 -2.87
C TYR A 8 0.79 12.78 -1.86
N PHE A 9 -0.03 13.40 -1.01
CA PHE A 9 -0.84 12.65 -0.05
C PHE A 9 -2.04 11.93 -0.67
N ALA A 10 -2.72 12.52 -1.66
CA ALA A 10 -3.90 11.92 -2.30
C ALA A 10 -3.55 10.73 -3.21
N ASP A 11 -2.33 10.70 -3.75
CA ASP A 11 -1.88 9.63 -4.65
C ASP A 11 -1.28 8.45 -3.88
N TYR A 12 -0.70 8.68 -2.70
CA TYR A 12 -0.05 7.63 -1.90
C TYR A 12 -0.90 7.05 -0.77
N PHE A 13 -1.88 7.79 -0.24
CA PHE A 13 -2.74 7.31 0.85
C PHE A 13 -4.15 7.01 0.35
N GLN A 14 -4.24 6.01 -0.53
CA GLN A 14 -5.51 5.51 -1.04
C GLN A 14 -5.98 4.27 -0.26
N PRO A 15 -7.31 4.06 -0.11
CA PRO A 15 -7.82 2.82 0.45
C PRO A 15 -7.38 1.61 -0.38
N ASP A 16 -6.88 0.56 0.28
CA ASP A 16 -6.56 -0.70 -0.38
C ASP A 16 -7.78 -1.64 -0.40
N MET A 17 -8.28 -1.92 -1.60
CA MET A 17 -9.43 -2.79 -1.81
C MET A 17 -9.16 -4.26 -1.46
N HIS A 18 -7.90 -4.69 -1.48
CA HIS A 18 -7.50 -6.04 -1.06
C HIS A 18 -7.72 -6.25 0.44
N ILE A 19 -7.37 -5.25 1.26
CA ILE A 19 -7.60 -5.27 2.71
C ILE A 19 -9.11 -5.35 2.99
N ALA A 20 -9.91 -4.52 2.31
CA ALA A 20 -11.36 -4.54 2.45
C ALA A 20 -11.95 -5.91 2.07
N HIS A 21 -11.54 -6.48 0.94
CA HIS A 21 -12.00 -7.80 0.50
C HIS A 21 -11.64 -8.91 1.51
N GLY A 22 -10.39 -8.97 1.95
CA GLY A 22 -9.94 -9.95 2.94
C GLY A 22 -10.66 -9.80 4.28
N TRP A 23 -10.94 -8.57 4.70
CA TRP A 23 -11.74 -8.30 5.90
C TRP A 23 -13.17 -8.83 5.78
N GLU A 24 -13.84 -8.60 4.64
CA GLU A 24 -15.19 -9.12 4.40
C GLU A 24 -15.26 -10.64 4.42
N LEU A 25 -14.23 -11.33 3.91
CA LEU A 25 -14.15 -12.80 3.99
C LEU A 25 -13.95 -13.27 5.44
N ALA A 26 -13.08 -12.60 6.20
CA ALA A 26 -12.83 -12.92 7.61
C ALA A 26 -14.10 -12.78 8.48
N LEU A 27 -14.98 -11.83 8.16
CA LEU A 27 -16.28 -11.68 8.83
C LEU A 27 -17.25 -12.86 8.53
N LYS A 28 -17.07 -13.56 7.41
CA LYS A 28 -17.92 -14.69 6.99
C LYS A 28 -17.38 -16.04 7.46
N GLY A 29 -16.11 -16.11 7.82
CA GLY A 29 -15.47 -17.33 8.29
C GLY A 29 -13.95 -17.20 8.37
N GLU A 30 -13.31 -18.27 8.82
CA GLU A 30 -11.85 -18.31 8.95
C GLU A 30 -11.18 -18.21 7.57
N LEU A 31 -10.20 -17.32 7.44
CA LEU A 31 -9.39 -17.17 6.23
C LEU A 31 -8.57 -18.45 5.94
N THR A 32 -8.31 -18.71 4.65
CA THR A 32 -7.41 -19.79 4.23
C THR A 32 -5.98 -19.53 4.68
N THR A 33 -5.13 -20.55 4.64
CA THR A 33 -3.70 -20.41 4.95
C THR A 33 -3.01 -19.36 4.08
N GLU A 34 -3.35 -19.31 2.79
CA GLU A 34 -2.78 -18.35 1.84
C GLU A 34 -3.25 -16.92 2.11
N GLN A 35 -4.54 -16.72 2.41
CA GLN A 35 -5.09 -15.41 2.77
C GLN A 35 -4.50 -14.87 4.08
N LYS A 36 -4.26 -15.75 5.07
CA LYS A 36 -3.56 -15.38 6.30
C LYS A 36 -2.09 -15.03 6.04
N ALA A 37 -1.42 -15.79 5.18
CA ALA A 37 -0.04 -15.51 4.80
C ALA A 37 0.08 -14.15 4.11
N TRP A 38 -0.89 -13.79 3.26
CA TRP A 38 -0.98 -12.48 2.64
C TRP A 38 -1.02 -11.35 3.67
N PHE A 39 -1.93 -11.42 4.66
CA PHE A 39 -2.01 -10.41 5.72
C PHE A 39 -0.74 -10.35 6.57
N LYS A 40 -0.10 -11.49 6.81
CA LYS A 40 1.16 -11.53 7.55
C LYS A 40 2.27 -10.82 6.77
N GLN A 41 2.41 -11.08 5.48
CA GLN A 41 3.39 -10.40 4.63
C GLN A 41 3.12 -8.89 4.56
N LEU A 42 1.84 -8.49 4.40
CA LEU A 42 1.47 -7.08 4.43
C LEU A 42 1.86 -6.44 5.77
N ALA A 43 1.54 -7.08 6.89
CA ALA A 43 1.90 -6.55 8.20
C ALA A 43 3.42 -6.43 8.39
N GLU A 44 4.21 -7.38 7.89
CA GLU A 44 5.67 -7.30 7.93
C GLU A 44 6.21 -6.11 7.12
N HIS A 45 5.63 -5.82 5.95
CA HIS A 45 5.95 -4.65 5.14
C HIS A 45 5.60 -3.34 5.89
N GLU A 46 4.33 -3.16 6.24
CA GLU A 46 3.80 -1.92 6.82
C GLU A 46 4.43 -1.58 8.18
N LEU A 47 4.69 -2.59 9.01
CA LEU A 47 5.33 -2.37 10.32
C LEU A 47 6.80 -1.97 10.19
N GLU A 48 7.53 -2.55 9.23
CA GLU A 48 8.93 -2.18 9.00
C GLU A 48 9.03 -0.79 8.34
N GLU A 49 8.16 -0.47 7.38
CA GLU A 49 8.02 0.87 6.83
C GLU A 49 7.78 1.90 7.95
N ALA A 50 6.81 1.64 8.83
CA ALA A 50 6.52 2.51 9.97
C ALA A 50 7.72 2.65 10.92
N ARG A 51 8.47 1.57 11.17
CA ARG A 51 9.68 1.60 12.00
C ARG A 51 10.77 2.47 11.37
N LEU A 52 10.99 2.34 10.06
CA LEU A 52 11.94 3.15 9.31
C LEU A 52 11.56 4.64 9.34
N MET A 53 10.27 4.94 9.17
CA MET A 53 9.73 6.30 9.30
C MET A 53 9.95 6.89 10.69
N GLN A 54 9.71 6.12 11.75
CA GLN A 54 9.98 6.54 13.12
C GLN A 54 11.47 6.79 13.38
N SER A 55 12.36 6.10 12.65
CA SER A 55 13.81 6.31 12.71
C SER A 55 14.34 7.49 11.89
N GLY A 56 13.46 8.18 11.16
CA GLY A 56 13.79 9.39 10.40
C GLY A 56 13.94 9.21 8.89
N LEU A 57 13.72 8.01 8.35
CA LEU A 57 13.67 7.79 6.90
C LEU A 57 12.27 8.14 6.39
N PRO A 58 12.07 9.16 5.54
CA PRO A 58 10.73 9.53 5.09
C PRO A 58 10.07 8.43 4.25
N TYR A 59 8.73 8.41 4.21
CA TYR A 59 7.94 7.48 3.39
C TYR A 59 8.45 7.42 1.94
N ARG A 60 8.63 8.60 1.33
CA ARG A 60 9.47 8.83 0.15
C ARG A 60 10.21 10.16 0.30
N ASP A 61 11.34 10.32 -0.40
CA ASP A 61 12.09 11.58 -0.36
C ASP A 61 11.23 12.77 -0.85
N VAL A 62 10.84 13.63 0.09
CA VAL A 62 10.03 14.82 -0.18
C VAL A 62 10.78 15.87 -1.00
N ASN A 63 12.11 15.79 -1.09
CA ASN A 63 12.91 16.67 -1.96
C ASN A 63 12.74 16.35 -3.44
N ALA A 64 12.14 15.21 -3.76
CA ALA A 64 11.71 14.88 -5.13
C ALA A 64 10.30 15.39 -5.44
N ILE A 65 9.82 16.42 -4.71
CA ILE A 65 8.61 17.17 -5.04
C ILE A 65 9.02 18.56 -5.55
N GLU A 66 8.70 18.87 -6.81
CA GLU A 66 8.93 20.17 -7.47
C GLU A 66 7.59 20.76 -7.89
N ASP A 67 7.32 22.02 -7.54
CA ASP A 67 6.04 22.70 -7.81
C ASP A 67 4.79 21.90 -7.38
N GLY A 68 4.90 21.17 -6.26
CA GLY A 68 3.83 20.33 -5.72
C GLY A 68 3.63 19.01 -6.46
N ARG A 69 4.53 18.65 -7.38
CA ARG A 69 4.46 17.42 -8.18
C ARG A 69 5.68 16.53 -7.93
N PRO A 70 5.52 15.20 -7.88
CA PRO A 70 6.66 14.29 -7.84
C PRO A 70 7.52 14.43 -9.11
N THR A 71 8.84 14.57 -8.96
CA THR A 71 9.80 14.57 -10.08
C THR A 71 10.22 13.17 -10.52
N GLY A 72 9.62 12.14 -9.91
CA GLY A 72 9.87 10.73 -10.20
C GLY A 72 9.27 9.82 -9.14
N ASN A 73 9.83 8.62 -9.01
CA ASN A 73 9.55 7.71 -7.89
C ASN A 73 10.73 7.71 -6.90
N PRO A 74 10.86 8.72 -6.04
CA PRO A 74 11.94 8.77 -5.05
C PRO A 74 11.88 7.57 -4.09
N PRO A 75 13.02 6.93 -3.79
CA PRO A 75 13.04 5.86 -2.80
C PRO A 75 12.74 6.42 -1.40
N GLY A 76 12.21 5.58 -0.52
CA GLY A 76 12.06 5.88 0.90
C GLY A 76 11.89 4.65 1.77
N ALA A 77 11.21 4.83 2.90
CA ALA A 77 10.90 3.75 3.83
C ALA A 77 10.12 2.62 3.14
N HIS A 78 9.20 2.96 2.23
CA HIS A 78 8.41 1.99 1.46
C HIS A 78 9.30 1.04 0.65
N ASP A 79 10.25 1.58 -0.12
CA ASP A 79 11.16 0.80 -0.96
C ASP A 79 12.23 0.04 -0.15
N SER A 80 12.43 0.42 1.11
CA SER A 80 13.42 -0.20 2.01
C SER A 80 12.83 -1.29 2.90
N ALA A 81 11.49 -1.37 3.00
CA ALA A 81 10.80 -2.45 3.69
C ALA A 81 10.83 -3.75 2.86
N PRO A 82 10.56 -4.93 3.46
CA PRO A 82 10.35 -6.18 2.72
C PRO A 82 9.28 -6.01 1.65
N GLU A 83 9.30 -6.80 0.57
CA GLU A 83 8.28 -6.65 -0.48
C GLU A 83 6.86 -6.85 0.07
N PRO A 84 5.92 -5.92 -0.22
CA PRO A 84 4.52 -6.14 0.11
C PRO A 84 3.98 -7.34 -0.68
N PRO A 85 2.90 -7.98 -0.22
CA PRO A 85 2.27 -9.02 -1.02
C PRO A 85 1.69 -8.43 -2.31
N GLY A 86 1.54 -9.27 -3.34
CA GLY A 86 0.78 -8.93 -4.54
C GLY A 86 -0.73 -8.91 -4.29
N ASP A 87 -1.52 -9.26 -5.30
CA ASP A 87 -2.98 -9.30 -5.16
C ASP A 87 -3.43 -10.29 -4.06
N PHE A 88 -4.49 -9.94 -3.36
CA PHE A 88 -5.10 -10.82 -2.35
C PHE A 88 -5.64 -12.11 -3.01
N PRO A 89 -5.48 -13.29 -2.39
CA PRO A 89 -5.94 -14.55 -2.97
C PRO A 89 -7.44 -14.53 -3.31
N ASP A 90 -7.77 -14.96 -4.53
CA ASP A 90 -9.12 -14.98 -5.12
C ASP A 90 -9.77 -13.60 -5.32
N PHE A 91 -9.01 -12.52 -5.16
CA PHE A 91 -9.49 -11.17 -5.44
C PHE A 91 -9.74 -11.00 -6.95
N ILE A 92 -10.95 -10.58 -7.29
CA ILE A 92 -11.33 -10.22 -8.66
C ILE A 92 -11.79 -8.75 -8.62
N PRO A 93 -11.06 -7.82 -9.26
CA PRO A 93 -11.45 -6.43 -9.27
C PRO A 93 -12.79 -6.26 -10.00
N ASP A 94 -13.72 -5.52 -9.41
CA ASP A 94 -14.97 -5.14 -10.07
C ASP A 94 -14.70 -4.04 -11.10
N ILE A 95 -14.14 -4.47 -12.23
CA ILE A 95 -13.97 -3.65 -13.41
C ILE A 95 -15.26 -3.72 -14.22
N GLY A 96 -16.28 -2.94 -13.80
CA GLY A 96 -17.54 -2.83 -14.54
C GLY A 96 -17.28 -2.58 -16.03
N TRP A 97 -17.68 -3.56 -16.85
CA TRP A 97 -17.66 -3.49 -18.33
C TRP A 97 -18.91 -2.79 -18.86
#